data_AF-A0A920B858-F1
#
_entry.id   AF-A0A920B858-F1
#
_cell.length_a   1.000
_cell.length_b   1.000
_cell.length_c   1.000
_cell.angle_alpha   90.00
_cell.angle_beta   90.00
_cell.angle_gamma   90.00
#
_symmetry.space_group_name_H-M   'P 1'
#
loop_
_entity.id
_entity.type
_entity.pdbx_description
1 polymer ?
#
loop_
_entity_poly.entity_id
_entity_poly.type
_entity_poly.pdbx_seq_one_letter_code
_entity_poly.pdbx_strand_id
1 'polypeptide(L)'
;MNSVKTFFLLTIMTGFFLLIGRMIGGQSGMMIAFIFAIVMNFVSYWYSHKIVLKIHKASLADSESNVFKSFQALLSKADIQGPKLYIYDSDEPNAFATGRNFENSVVAVSSSLLDTLNKEEIEGVLAHEIAHIENNDILIASVAATFAEQSA
;
A
#
# COMPACT_ATOMS: atom_id res chain seq x y z
N MET A 1 -15.02 -2.26 -14.21
CA MET A 1 -15.02 -3.73 -14.49
C MET A 1 -14.19 -4.56 -13.48
N ASN A 2 -13.17 -3.99 -12.82
CA ASN A 2 -12.34 -4.71 -11.84
C ASN A 2 -13.07 -5.05 -10.53
N SER A 3 -13.97 -4.18 -10.04
CA SER A 3 -14.72 -4.43 -8.80
C SER A 3 -15.61 -5.67 -8.86
N VAL A 4 -16.14 -6.02 -10.04
CA VAL A 4 -16.94 -7.25 -10.23
C VAL A 4 -16.05 -8.49 -10.16
N LYS A 5 -14.86 -8.45 -10.78
CA LYS A 5 -13.87 -9.54 -10.69
C LYS A 5 -13.36 -9.70 -9.26
N THR A 6 -13.06 -8.60 -8.57
CA THR A 6 -12.65 -8.62 -7.16
C THR A 6 -13.77 -9.15 -6.27
N PHE A 7 -15.02 -8.71 -6.46
CA PHE A 7 -16.16 -9.20 -5.68
C PHE A 7 -16.41 -10.70 -5.92
N PHE A 8 -16.32 -11.15 -7.17
CA PHE A 8 -16.46 -12.56 -7.53
C PHE A 8 -15.33 -13.42 -6.93
N LEU A 9 -14.07 -12.97 -7.04
CA LEU A 9 -12.91 -13.64 -6.46
C LEU A 9 -13.02 -13.74 -4.94
N LEU A 10 -13.40 -12.64 -4.27
CA LEU A 10 -13.62 -12.60 -2.82
C LEU A 10 -14.74 -13.56 -2.41
N THR A 11 -15.86 -13.56 -3.13
CA THR A 11 -16.99 -14.47 -2.87
C THR A 11 -16.57 -15.94 -2.96
N ILE A 12 -15.82 -16.31 -4.01
CA ILE A 12 -15.29 -17.67 -4.18
C ILE A 12 -14.30 -18.03 -3.06
N MET A 13 -13.35 -17.13 -2.76
CA MET A 13 -12.37 -17.33 -1.69
C MET A 13 -13.05 -17.51 -0.33
N THR A 14 -14.02 -16.67 0.01
CA THR A 14 -14.81 -16.81 1.23
C THR A 14 -15.56 -18.15 1.26
N GLY A 15 -16.21 -18.54 0.17
CA GLY A 15 -16.87 -19.86 0.07
C GLY A 15 -15.90 -21.03 0.26
N PHE A 16 -14.69 -20.93 -0.31
CA PHE A 16 -13.63 -21.93 -0.17
C PHE A 16 -13.13 -22.05 1.29
N PHE A 17 -12.86 -20.93 1.96
CA PHE A 17 -12.45 -20.94 3.38
C PHE A 17 -13.56 -21.48 4.30
N LEU A 18 -14.83 -21.18 4.03
CA LEU A 18 -15.96 -21.73 4.78
C LEU A 18 -16.12 -23.25 4.58
N LEU A 19 -15.90 -23.74 3.36
CA LEU A 19 -15.89 -25.18 3.05
C LEU A 19 -14.77 -25.91 3.81
N ILE A 20 -13.55 -25.37 3.79
CA ILE A 20 -12.42 -25.93 4.55
C ILE A 20 -12.69 -25.89 6.05
N GLY A 21 -13.15 -24.75 6.58
CA GLY A 21 -13.49 -24.61 8.00
C GLY A 21 -14.56 -25.61 8.43
N ARG A 22 -15.55 -25.88 7.57
CA ARG A 22 -16.57 -26.92 7.78
C ARG A 22 -16.00 -28.33 7.73
N MET A 23 -15.10 -28.64 6.79
CA MET A 23 -14.51 -29.99 6.67
C MET A 23 -13.56 -30.32 7.84
N ILE A 24 -12.82 -29.33 8.36
CA ILE A 24 -11.84 -29.54 9.45
C ILE A 24 -12.53 -29.54 10.82
N GLY A 25 -13.48 -28.64 11.07
CA GLY A 25 -14.03 -28.40 12.41
C GLY A 25 -15.55 -28.30 12.50
N GLY A 26 -16.28 -28.66 11.43
CA GLY A 26 -17.74 -28.59 11.41
C GLY A 26 -18.27 -27.15 11.58
N GLN A 27 -19.39 -27.02 12.28
CA GLN A 27 -20.02 -25.71 12.51
C GLN A 27 -19.18 -24.79 13.42
N SER A 28 -18.48 -25.36 14.40
CA SER A 28 -17.56 -24.62 15.27
C SER A 28 -16.33 -24.12 14.52
N GLY A 29 -15.76 -24.94 13.63
CA GLY A 29 -14.65 -24.54 12.76
C GLY A 29 -15.00 -23.38 11.82
N MET A 30 -16.23 -23.37 11.30
CA MET A 30 -16.73 -22.26 10.48
C MET A 30 -16.86 -20.95 11.28
N MET A 31 -17.35 -21.00 12.52
CA MET A 31 -17.49 -19.82 13.39
C MET A 31 -16.12 -19.25 13.78
N ILE A 32 -15.16 -20.12 14.11
CA ILE A 32 -13.77 -19.72 14.41
C ILE A 32 -13.12 -19.08 13.18
N ALA A 33 -13.27 -19.69 12.01
CA ALA A 33 -12.75 -19.13 10.76
C ALA A 33 -13.33 -17.76 10.42
N PHE A 34 -14.63 -17.55 10.68
CA PHE A 34 -15.30 -16.27 10.47
C PHE A 34 -14.78 -15.17 11.40
N ILE A 35 -14.68 -15.46 12.70
CA ILE A 35 -14.13 -14.51 13.69
C ILE A 35 -12.67 -14.19 13.35
N PHE A 36 -11.88 -15.22 13.01
CA PHE A 36 -10.49 -15.04 12.60
C PHE A 36 -10.39 -14.17 11.34
N ALA A 37 -11.27 -14.36 10.35
CA ALA A 37 -11.30 -13.54 9.14
C ALA A 37 -11.61 -12.07 9.47
N ILE A 38 -12.57 -11.77 10.34
CA ILE A 38 -12.87 -10.40 10.78
C ILE A 38 -11.66 -9.77 11.47
N VAL A 39 -11.05 -10.49 12.42
CA VAL A 39 -9.87 -10.01 13.16
C VAL A 39 -8.72 -9.76 12.20
N MET A 40 -8.45 -10.69 11.29
CA MET A 40 -7.41 -10.52 10.26
C MET A 40 -7.70 -9.33 9.35
N ASN A 41 -8.95 -9.12 8.94
CA ASN A 41 -9.31 -7.97 8.12
C ASN A 41 -9.06 -6.65 8.86
N PHE A 42 -9.45 -6.59 10.14
CA PHE A 42 -9.21 -5.44 10.99
C PHE A 42 -7.72 -5.20 11.21
N VAL A 43 -6.94 -6.24 11.51
CA VAL A 43 -5.47 -6.15 11.68
C VAL A 43 -4.80 -5.75 10.38
N SER A 44 -5.16 -6.36 9.25
CA SER A 44 -4.62 -6.01 7.93
C SER A 44 -4.94 -4.57 7.57
N TYR A 45 -6.16 -4.10 7.84
CA TYR A 45 -6.47 -2.68 7.69
C TYR A 45 -5.59 -1.85 8.63
N TRP A 46 -5.50 -2.21 9.93
CA TRP A 46 -4.78 -1.45 10.97
C TRP A 46 -3.25 -1.49 10.91
N TYR A 47 -2.68 -2.44 10.19
CA TYR A 47 -1.23 -2.67 10.15
C TYR A 47 -0.69 -2.92 8.73
N SER A 48 -1.48 -2.63 7.69
CA SER A 48 -1.11 -2.82 6.28
C SER A 48 0.31 -2.32 5.97
N HIS A 49 0.63 -1.08 6.32
CA HIS A 49 1.96 -0.49 6.11
C HIS A 49 3.08 -1.31 6.79
N LYS A 50 2.89 -1.75 8.04
CA LYS A 50 3.90 -2.57 8.75
C LYS A 50 4.07 -3.95 8.13
N ILE A 51 2.98 -4.54 7.65
CA ILE A 51 3.00 -5.85 7.00
C ILE A 51 3.79 -5.76 5.69
N VAL A 52 3.47 -4.78 4.84
CA VAL A 52 4.14 -4.60 3.55
C VAL A 52 5.63 -4.30 3.73
N LEU A 53 5.98 -3.37 4.63
CA LEU A 53 7.38 -3.08 4.93
C LEU A 53 8.15 -4.32 5.42
N LYS A 54 7.50 -5.16 6.24
CA LYS A 54 8.12 -6.39 6.73
C LYS A 54 8.30 -7.44 5.63
N ILE A 55 7.35 -7.56 4.70
CA ILE A 55 7.45 -8.45 3.54
C ILE A 55 8.66 -8.06 2.69
N HIS A 56 8.81 -6.77 2.39
CA HIS A 56 9.93 -6.24 1.60
C HIS A 56 11.22 -6.05 2.41
N LYS A 57 11.22 -6.36 3.72
CA LYS A 57 12.35 -6.10 4.63
C LYS A 57 12.89 -4.67 4.50
N ALA A 58 11.98 -3.73 4.29
CA ALA A 58 12.32 -2.34 4.04
C ALA A 58 12.97 -1.71 5.27
N SER A 59 14.09 -1.03 5.07
CA SER A 59 14.80 -0.25 6.08
C SER A 59 14.46 1.23 5.97
N LEU A 60 14.48 1.94 7.09
CA LEU A 60 14.30 3.40 7.06
C LEU A 60 15.44 4.02 6.25
N ALA A 61 15.12 4.98 5.38
CA ALA A 61 16.14 5.67 4.61
C ALA A 61 17.10 6.42 5.55
N ASP A 62 18.40 6.36 5.25
CA ASP A 62 19.43 7.07 5.99
C ASP A 62 19.23 8.59 5.83
N SER A 63 19.22 9.32 6.95
CA SER A 63 19.08 10.76 6.98
C SER A 63 20.16 11.50 6.21
N GLU A 64 21.33 10.89 6.05
CA GLU A 64 22.43 11.48 5.28
C GLU A 64 22.31 11.28 3.77
N SER A 65 21.45 10.35 3.32
CA SER A 65 21.28 10.05 1.90
C SER A 65 20.69 11.24 1.12
N ASN A 66 21.15 11.41 -0.12
CA ASN A 66 20.64 12.47 -1.00
C ASN A 66 19.13 12.32 -1.25
N VAL A 67 18.65 11.08 -1.38
CA VAL A 67 17.23 10.76 -1.57
C VAL A 67 16.40 11.20 -0.37
N PHE A 68 16.86 10.93 0.86
CA PHE A 68 16.17 11.40 2.06
C PHE A 68 16.14 12.92 2.17
N LYS A 69 17.24 13.60 1.83
CA LYS A 69 17.32 15.07 1.84
C LYS A 69 16.35 15.68 0.82
N SER A 70 16.31 15.14 -0.40
CA SER A 70 15.34 15.54 -1.43
C SER A 70 13.90 15.29 -0.99
N PHE A 71 13.62 14.12 -0.41
CA PHE A 71 12.31 13.78 0.14
C PHE A 71 11.87 14.74 1.25
N GLN A 72 12.75 15.04 2.22
CA GLN A 72 12.47 16.01 3.28
C GLN A 72 12.23 17.43 2.73
N ALA A 73 12.93 17.83 1.68
CA ALA A 73 12.69 19.11 1.02
C ALA A 73 11.30 19.15 0.35
N LEU A 74 10.83 18.05 -0.24
CA LEU A 74 9.47 17.95 -0.78
C LEU A 74 8.41 18.06 0.32
N LEU A 75 8.57 17.32 1.43
CA LEU A 75 7.64 17.41 2.57
C LEU A 75 7.60 18.83 3.17
N SER A 76 8.78 19.47 3.30
CA SER A 76 8.88 20.84 3.81
C SER A 76 8.20 21.85 2.88
N LYS A 77 8.29 21.66 1.56
CA LYS A 77 7.60 22.51 0.58
C LYS A 77 6.08 22.36 0.62
N ALA A 78 5.60 21.16 0.97
CA ALA A 78 4.18 20.85 1.09
C ALA A 78 3.61 21.12 2.51
N ASP A 79 4.43 21.58 3.46
CA ASP A 79 4.04 21.84 4.87
C ASP A 79 3.42 20.61 5.58
N ILE A 80 3.98 19.42 5.31
CA ILE A 80 3.52 18.14 5.88
C ILE A 80 4.64 17.43 6.66
N GLN A 81 4.26 16.72 7.75
CA GLN A 81 5.22 16.08 8.68
C GLN A 81 5.46 14.57 8.43
N GLY A 82 4.70 13.97 7.52
CA GLY A 82 4.93 12.63 6.96
C GLY A 82 4.63 12.67 5.46
N PRO A 83 4.74 11.57 4.69
CA PRO A 83 5.13 10.18 5.02
C PRO A 83 6.57 9.94 5.52
N LYS A 84 6.85 8.74 6.03
CA LYS A 84 8.23 8.25 6.24
C LYS A 84 8.80 7.57 4.99
N LEU A 85 10.07 7.80 4.70
CA LEU A 85 10.77 7.16 3.58
C LEU A 85 11.46 5.86 4.02
N TYR A 86 11.20 4.79 3.26
CA TYR A 86 11.86 3.50 3.39
C TYR A 86 12.55 3.12 2.08
N ILE A 87 13.62 2.36 2.20
CA ILE A 87 14.34 1.74 1.08
C ILE A 87 14.31 0.24 1.29
N TYR A 88 14.01 -0.51 0.23
CA TYR A 88 14.04 -1.97 0.26
C TYR A 88 14.88 -2.51 -0.89
N ASP A 89 15.45 -3.68 -0.69
CA ASP A 89 16.29 -4.31 -1.70
C ASP A 89 15.44 -5.05 -2.72
N SER A 90 15.60 -4.71 -4.01
CA SER A 90 14.90 -5.37 -5.10
C SER A 90 15.57 -5.07 -6.43
N ASP A 91 15.69 -6.08 -7.29
CA ASP A 91 16.20 -5.97 -8.65
C ASP A 91 15.21 -5.29 -9.62
N GLU A 92 13.95 -5.14 -9.21
CA GLU A 92 12.89 -4.51 -10.02
C GLU A 92 12.66 -3.05 -9.58
N PRO A 93 12.76 -2.08 -10.50
CA PRO A 93 12.64 -0.66 -10.16
C PRO A 93 11.18 -0.34 -9.81
N ASN A 94 10.94 0.00 -8.55
CA ASN A 94 9.60 0.28 -8.05
C ASN A 94 9.57 1.23 -6.84
N ALA A 95 8.53 2.07 -6.78
CA ALA A 95 8.19 2.90 -5.63
C ALA A 95 6.70 2.79 -5.34
N PHE A 96 6.32 2.87 -4.07
CA PHE A 96 4.92 2.87 -3.67
C PHE A 96 4.68 3.62 -2.36
N ALA A 97 3.50 4.23 -2.27
CA ALA A 97 2.94 4.77 -1.05
C ALA A 97 1.91 3.82 -0.41
N THR A 98 1.94 3.70 0.92
CA THR A 98 0.86 3.05 1.68
C THR A 98 0.66 3.71 3.03
N GLY A 99 -0.58 3.78 3.49
CA GLY A 99 -0.90 4.43 4.76
C GLY A 99 -2.39 4.63 4.93
N ARG A 100 -2.79 5.00 6.14
CA ARG A 100 -4.20 5.34 6.44
C ARG A 100 -4.46 6.84 6.56
N ASN A 101 -3.42 7.58 6.87
CA ASN A 101 -3.38 9.04 6.93
C ASN A 101 -1.90 9.44 6.80
N PHE A 102 -1.63 10.74 6.62
CA PHE A 102 -0.27 11.26 6.47
C PHE A 102 0.69 10.80 7.57
N GLU A 103 0.28 10.91 8.84
CA GLU A 103 1.13 10.54 9.99
C GLU A 103 1.48 9.06 10.03
N ASN A 104 0.61 8.20 9.49
CA ASN A 104 0.78 6.75 9.43
C ASN A 104 0.97 6.25 7.99
N SER A 105 1.50 7.11 7.12
CA SER A 105 1.85 6.78 5.75
C SER A 105 3.34 6.63 5.57
N VAL A 106 3.70 5.79 4.61
CA VAL A 106 5.07 5.50 4.24
C VAL A 106 5.19 5.52 2.72
N VAL A 107 6.33 5.99 2.25
CA VAL A 107 6.78 5.85 0.87
C VAL A 107 7.96 4.89 0.89
N ALA A 108 7.93 3.86 0.07
CA ALA A 108 9.00 2.88 -0.04
C ALA A 108 9.56 2.87 -1.46
N VAL A 109 10.89 2.85 -1.58
CA VAL A 109 11.60 2.86 -2.86
C VAL A 109 12.57 1.68 -2.93
N SER A 110 12.61 0.98 -4.06
CA SER A 110 13.57 -0.11 -4.28
C SER A 110 14.99 0.42 -4.52
N SER A 111 16.02 -0.33 -4.15
CA SER A 111 17.43 -0.08 -4.51
C SER A 111 17.63 0.10 -6.02
N SER A 112 17.10 -0.81 -6.84
CA SER A 112 17.22 -0.73 -8.31
C SER A 112 16.62 0.55 -8.93
N LEU A 113 15.52 1.09 -8.40
CA LEU A 113 14.97 2.37 -8.87
C LEU A 113 15.95 3.52 -8.61
N LEU A 114 16.61 3.53 -7.44
CA LEU A 114 17.60 4.54 -7.10
C LEU A 114 18.86 4.46 -7.97
N ASP A 115 19.21 3.24 -8.40
CA ASP A 115 20.35 3.02 -9.28
C ASP A 115 20.03 3.33 -10.76
N THR A 116 18.76 3.24 -11.14
CA THR A 116 18.30 3.42 -12.53
C THR A 116 18.01 4.88 -12.86
N LEU A 117 17.39 5.61 -11.94
CA LEU A 117 16.92 6.97 -12.17
C LEU A 117 17.93 8.00 -11.68
N ASN A 118 17.98 9.14 -12.35
CA ASN A 118 18.73 10.29 -11.85
C ASN A 118 17.97 11.01 -10.72
N LYS A 119 18.63 11.97 -10.08
CA LYS A 119 18.09 12.68 -8.91
C LYS A 119 16.77 13.37 -9.22
N GLU A 120 16.68 14.06 -10.36
CA GLU A 120 15.50 14.82 -10.76
C GLU A 120 14.30 13.89 -11.04
N GLU A 121 14.56 12.74 -11.67
CA GLU A 121 13.55 11.71 -11.91
C GLU A 121 13.05 11.08 -10.61
N ILE A 122 13.95 10.77 -9.67
CA ILE A 122 13.59 10.26 -8.34
C ILE A 122 12.75 11.30 -7.58
N GLU A 123 13.13 12.59 -7.63
CA GLU A 123 12.35 13.66 -7.03
C GLU A 123 10.94 13.75 -7.63
N GLY A 124 10.81 13.57 -8.95
CA GLY A 124 9.51 13.50 -9.63
C GLY A 124 8.65 12.33 -9.15
N VAL A 125 9.22 11.13 -9.03
CA VAL A 125 8.51 9.95 -8.52
C VAL A 125 8.09 10.15 -7.05
N LEU A 126 8.99 10.65 -6.21
CA LEU A 126 8.68 10.92 -4.80
C LEU A 126 7.58 11.98 -4.66
N ALA A 127 7.63 13.04 -5.45
CA ALA A 127 6.59 14.06 -5.45
C ALA A 127 5.23 13.50 -5.88
N HIS A 128 5.21 12.61 -6.88
CA HIS A 128 4.00 11.89 -7.30
C HIS A 128 3.42 11.03 -6.17
N GLU A 129 4.25 10.23 -5.50
CA GLU A 129 3.81 9.37 -4.38
C GLU A 129 3.36 10.17 -3.15
N ILE A 130 4.02 11.29 -2.85
CA ILE A 130 3.60 12.21 -1.78
C ILE A 130 2.24 12.82 -2.11
N ALA A 131 2.03 13.29 -3.36
CA ALA A 131 0.76 13.84 -3.79
C ALA A 131 -0.40 12.82 -3.72
N HIS A 132 -0.12 11.54 -3.99
CA HIS A 132 -1.10 10.46 -3.82
C HIS A 132 -1.55 10.28 -2.38
N ILE A 133 -0.61 10.41 -1.43
CA ILE A 133 -0.93 10.43 0.00
C ILE A 133 -1.69 11.71 0.34
N GLU A 134 -1.31 12.83 -0.27
CA GLU A 134 -1.84 14.14 0.06
C GLU A 134 -3.32 14.29 -0.24
N ASN A 135 -3.71 13.89 -1.44
CA ASN A 135 -5.07 14.06 -1.91
C ASN A 135 -6.06 12.99 -1.42
N ASN A 136 -5.65 11.99 -0.62
CA ASN A 136 -6.47 10.79 -0.34
C ASN A 136 -7.05 10.14 -1.63
N ASP A 137 -6.40 10.36 -2.78
CA ASP A 137 -6.99 10.16 -4.10
C ASP A 137 -6.95 8.70 -4.58
N ILE A 138 -6.43 7.77 -3.76
CA ILE A 138 -6.57 6.34 -4.08
C ILE A 138 -8.06 5.96 -4.14
N LEU A 139 -8.93 6.62 -3.36
CA LEU A 139 -10.38 6.35 -3.42
C LEU A 139 -11.11 7.26 -4.42
N ILE A 140 -10.83 8.57 -4.45
CA ILE A 140 -11.58 9.51 -5.30
C ILE A 140 -11.16 9.38 -6.78
N ALA A 141 -9.86 9.32 -7.11
CA ALA A 141 -9.41 9.09 -8.48
C ALA A 141 -9.78 7.70 -9.00
N SER A 142 -9.73 6.64 -8.17
CA SER A 142 -10.18 5.29 -8.58
C SER A 142 -11.69 5.24 -8.83
N VAL A 143 -12.50 5.94 -8.01
CA VAL A 143 -13.94 6.05 -8.21
C VAL A 143 -14.26 6.92 -9.43
N ALA A 144 -13.60 8.07 -9.58
CA ALA A 144 -13.77 8.97 -10.73
C ALA A 144 -13.34 8.33 -12.05
N ALA A 145 -12.23 7.58 -12.08
CA ALA A 145 -11.81 6.80 -13.24
C ALA A 145 -12.83 5.72 -13.60
N THR A 146 -13.43 5.06 -12.60
CA THR A 146 -14.51 4.08 -12.82
C THR A 146 -15.79 4.70 -13.40
N PHE A 147 -16.06 5.98 -13.10
CA PHE A 147 -17.18 6.72 -13.69
C PHE A 147 -16.86 7.31 -15.07
N ALA A 148 -15.63 7.77 -15.29
CA ALA A 148 -15.17 8.29 -16.58
C ALA A 148 -15.14 7.19 -17.67
N GLU A 149 -14.77 5.96 -17.32
CA GLU A 149 -14.80 4.80 -18.24
C GLU A 149 -16.21 4.38 -18.68
N GLN A 150 -17.28 4.83 -18.00
CA GLN A 150 -18.67 4.56 -18.41
C GLN A 150 -19.26 5.63 -19.35
N SER A 151 -18.46 6.65 -19.71
CA SER A 151 -18.93 7.81 -20.49
C SER A 151 -18.40 7.83 -21.93
N ALA A 152 -17.73 6.76 -22.39
CA ALA A 152 -17.17 6.62 -23.73
C ALA A 152 -17.67 5.36 -24.44
#